data_AF-A0A511HLP4-F1
#
_entry.id   AF-A0A511HLP4-F1
#
_cell.length_a   1.000
_cell.length_b   1.000
_cell.length_c   1.000
_cell.angle_alpha   90.00
_cell.angle_beta   90.00
_cell.angle_gamma   90.00
#
_symmetry.space_group_name_H-M   'P 1'
#
loop_
_entity.id
_entity.type
_entity.pdbx_description
1 polymer ?
#
loop_
_entity_poly.entity_id
_entity_poly.type
_entity_poly.pdbx_seq_one_letter_code
_entity_poly.pdbx_strand_id
1 'polypeptide(L)' 'MADLEQSLERVTAMGGRVLGTIRGSAKTGRSCFIEDPSGTACALYQSGSD' A
#
# COMPACT_ATOMS: atom_id res chain seq x y z
N MET A 1 -5.86 -7.78 1.54
CA MET A 1 -4.45 -8.11 1.19
C MET A 1 -3.80 -8.78 2.37
N ALA A 2 -3.01 -9.84 2.15
CA ALA A 2 -2.35 -10.56 3.24
C ALA A 2 -1.21 -9.75 3.88
N ASP A 3 -0.53 -8.89 3.10
CA ASP A 3 0.52 -8.01 3.62
C ASP A 3 0.66 -6.74 2.77
N LEU A 4 0.44 -5.59 3.39
CA LEU A 4 0.60 -4.27 2.77
C LEU A 4 2.07 -3.99 2.43
N GLU A 5 3.01 -4.39 3.28
CA GLU A 5 4.44 -4.07 3.10
C GLU A 5 5.00 -4.81 1.89
N GLN A 6 4.71 -6.11 1.78
CA GLN A 6 5.05 -6.90 0.60
C GLN A 6 4.44 -6.34 -0.70
N SER A 7 3.27 -5.72 -0.60
CA SER A 7 2.61 -5.12 -1.76
C SER A 7 3.30 -3.82 -2.18
N LEU A 8 3.76 -3.01 -1.22
CA LEU A 8 4.54 -1.80 -1.48
C LEU A 8 5.93 -2.12 -2.07
N GLU A 9 6.57 -3.19 -1.60
CA GLU A 9 7.82 -3.68 -2.20
C GLU A 9 7.61 -4.06 -3.67
N ARG A 10 6.52 -4.78 -3.97
CA ARG A 10 6.18 -5.15 -5.35
C ARG A 10 5.90 -3.93 -6.23
N VAL A 11 5.17 -2.94 -5.72
CA VAL A 11 4.92 -1.68 -6.45
C VAL A 11 6.25 -1.01 -6.81
N THR A 12 7.15 -0.90 -5.84
CA THR A 12 8.46 -0.29 -6.04
C THR A 12 9.33 -1.09 -7.03
N ALA A 13 9.33 -2.42 -6.92
CA ALA A 13 10.05 -3.31 -7.83
C ALA A 13 9.53 -3.24 -9.28
N MET A 14 8.25 -2.94 -9.48
CA MET A 14 7.64 -2.76 -10.80
C MET A 14 7.80 -1.33 -11.36
N GLY A 15 8.51 -0.44 -10.66
CA GLY A 15 8.73 0.94 -11.09
C GLY A 15 7.65 1.93 -10.65
N GLY A 16 6.71 1.50 -9.82
CA GLY A 16 5.78 2.39 -9.12
C GLY A 16 6.43 3.08 -7.93
N ARG A 17 5.68 3.97 -7.28
CA ARG A 17 6.15 4.79 -6.16
C ARG A 17 5.19 4.71 -4.98
N VAL A 18 5.71 4.77 -3.77
CA VAL A 18 4.89 4.91 -2.56
C VAL A 18 4.67 6.39 -2.29
N LEU A 19 3.40 6.81 -2.26
CA LEU A 19 2.98 8.19 -2.03
C LEU A 19 2.67 8.39 -0.54
N GLY A 20 3.73 8.54 0.26
CA GLY A 20 3.63 8.84 1.69
C GLY A 20 3.83 7.62 2.60
N THR A 21 3.26 7.67 3.80
CA THR A 21 3.42 6.64 4.83
C THR A 21 2.17 5.79 5.01
N ILE A 22 2.35 4.57 5.50
CA ILE A 22 1.24 3.70 5.89
C ILE A 22 0.45 4.38 7.01
N ARG A 23 -0.87 4.44 6.87
CA ARG A 23 -1.81 4.94 7.88
C ARG A 23 -2.65 3.80 8.45
N GLY A 24 -3.13 3.97 9.68
CA GLY A 24 -3.98 3.00 10.36
C GLY A 24 -3.21 2.06 11.28
N SER A 25 -3.84 0.95 11.67
CA SER A 25 -3.31 0.01 12.66
C SER A 25 -3.63 -1.43 12.26
N ALA A 26 -2.93 -2.41 12.83
CA ALA A 26 -3.24 -3.82 12.60
C ALA A 26 -4.67 -4.21 13.00
N LYS A 27 -5.26 -3.51 13.98
CA LYS A 27 -6.61 -3.77 14.48
C LYS A 27 -7.70 -3.17 13.59
N THR A 28 -7.52 -1.94 13.11
CA THR A 28 -8.53 -1.21 12.31
C THR A 28 -8.32 -1.33 10.79
N GLY A 29 -7.20 -1.92 10.39
CA GLY A 29 -6.72 -1.94 9.01
C GLY A 29 -5.70 -0.85 8.73
N ARG A 30 -4.84 -1.15 7.76
CA ARG A 30 -3.73 -0.31 7.30
C ARG A 30 -3.96 0.09 5.85
N SER A 31 -3.64 1.34 5.49
CA SER A 31 -3.72 1.83 4.10
C SER A 31 -2.49 2.61 3.69
N CYS A 32 -2.21 2.66 2.39
CA CYS A 32 -1.15 3.50 1.83
C CYS A 32 -1.49 3.90 0.39
N PHE A 33 -1.08 5.09 -0.03
CA PHE A 33 -1.20 5.52 -1.42
C PHE A 33 0.04 5.14 -2.20
N ILE A 34 -0.16 4.75 -3.44
CA ILE A 34 0.87 4.40 -4.40
C ILE A 34 0.60 5.10 -5.73
N GLU A 35 1.65 5.26 -6.52
CA GLU A 35 1.59 5.64 -7.92
C GLU A 35 2.11 4.46 -8.73
N ASP A 36 1.40 4.06 -9.78
CA ASP A 36 1.91 3.08 -10.72
C ASP A 36 2.90 3.72 -11.72
N PRO A 37 3.63 2.94 -12.53
CA PRO A 37 4.55 3.49 -13.52
C PRO A 37 3.90 4.39 -14.59
N SER A 38 2.57 4.33 -14.75
CA SER A 38 1.83 5.19 -15.67
C SER A 38 1.51 6.57 -15.07
N GLY A 39 1.84 6.79 -13.79
CA GLY A 39 1.51 8.00 -13.04
C GLY A 39 0.13 7.96 -12.40
N THR A 40 -0.55 6.81 -12.38
CA THR A 40 -1.88 6.69 -11.80
C THR A 40 -1.80 6.44 -10.30
N ALA A 41 -2.45 7.30 -9.51
CA ALA A 41 -2.51 7.15 -8.07
C ALA A 41 -3.59 6.13 -7.63
N CYS A 42 -3.20 5.17 -6.81
CA CYS A 42 -4.05 4.13 -6.23
C CYS A 42 -3.87 4.05 -4.71
N ALA A 43 -4.86 3.48 -4.00
CA ALA A 43 -4.76 3.19 -2.58
C ALA A 43 -4.74 1.68 -2.34
N LEU A 44 -3.75 1.20 -1.60
CA LEU A 44 -3.73 -0.15 -1.08
C LEU A 44 -4.33 -0.16 0.33
N TYR A 45 -5.17 -1.16 0.59
CA TYR A 45 -5.78 -1.38 1.90
C TYR A 45 -5.59 -2.82 2.35
N GLN A 46 -5.15 -2.96 3.59
CA GLN A 46 -5.11 -4.20 4.34
C GLN A 46 -6.14 -4.10 5.45
N SER A 47 -7.14 -4.98 5.41
CA SER A 47 -8.13 -5.14 6.48
C SER A 47 -7.44 -5.51 7.79
N GLY A 48 -7.92 -4.92 8.88
CA GLY A 48 -7.51 -5.35 10.21
C GLY A 48 -7.98 -6.77 10.49
N SER A 49 -7.26 -7.48 11.35
CA SER A 49 -7.73 -8.75 11.92
C SER A 49 -8.09 -8.44 13.37
N ASP A 50 -9.39 -8.43 13.66
CA ASP A 50 -9.92 -8.43 15.02
C ASP A 50 -10.25 -9.87 15.43
#